data_AF-A0A559ST61-F1
#
_entry.id   AF-A0A559ST61-F1
#
_cell.length_a   1.000
_cell.length_b   1.000
_cell.length_c   1.000
_cell.angle_alpha   90.00
_cell.angle_beta   90.00
_cell.angle_gamma   90.00
#
_symmetry.space_group_name_H-M   'P 1'
#
loop_
_entity.id
_entity.type
_entity.pdbx_description
1 polymer ?
#
loop_
_entity_poly.entity_id
_entity_poly.type
_entity_poly.pdbx_seq_one_letter_code
_entity_poly.pdbx_strand_id
1 'polypeptide(L)'
;MQDVDILKALANERRLVILEWLKEPRKHFSPQVDGDLEDDGVCAVLVAEKLGITPATLSEHMRILVQAELVHAKRIKQWIFYRRNEDRIAALKQGLFAHI
;
A
#
# COMPACT_ATOMS: atom_id res chain seq x y z
N MET A 1 -6.56 3.49 -16.26
CA MET A 1 -6.41 2.07 -15.90
C MET A 1 -7.80 1.47 -15.81
N GLN A 2 -8.04 0.26 -16.33
CA GLN A 2 -9.38 -0.35 -16.36
C GLN A 2 -9.69 -1.02 -15.01
N ASP A 3 -10.96 -1.25 -14.67
CA ASP A 3 -11.35 -1.94 -13.40
C ASP A 3 -10.69 -3.32 -13.26
N VAL A 4 -10.52 -4.02 -14.39
CA VAL A 4 -9.82 -5.31 -14.46
C VAL A 4 -8.37 -5.21 -13.97
N ASP A 5 -7.67 -4.11 -14.23
CA ASP A 5 -6.28 -3.93 -13.78
C ASP A 5 -6.20 -3.71 -12.27
N ILE A 6 -7.21 -3.07 -11.68
CA ILE A 6 -7.35 -2.91 -10.22
C ILE A 6 -7.59 -4.28 -9.58
N LEU A 7 -8.47 -5.09 -10.17
CA LEU A 7 -8.71 -6.45 -9.69
C LEU A 7 -7.44 -7.30 -9.79
N LYS A 8 -6.64 -7.17 -10.86
CA LYS A 8 -5.31 -7.81 -10.95
C LYS A 8 -4.35 -7.29 -9.88
N ALA A 9 -4.37 -5.99 -9.58
CA ALA A 9 -3.60 -5.43 -8.47
C ALA A 9 -4.02 -6.00 -7.11
N LEU A 10 -5.31 -6.31 -6.91
CA LEU A 10 -5.81 -6.93 -5.67
C LEU A 10 -5.63 -8.45 -5.64
N ALA A 11 -5.57 -9.13 -6.78
CA ALA A 11 -5.46 -10.59 -6.91
C ALA A 11 -4.04 -11.12 -6.60
N ASN A 12 -3.48 -10.70 -5.47
CA ASN A 12 -2.22 -11.19 -4.93
C ASN A 12 -2.21 -11.04 -3.41
N GLU A 13 -2.00 -12.15 -2.72
CA GLU A 13 -2.07 -12.24 -1.26
C GLU A 13 -1.18 -11.21 -0.56
N ARG A 14 0.08 -11.04 -1.01
CA ARG A 14 1.01 -10.08 -0.40
C ARG A 14 0.51 -8.65 -0.53
N ARG A 15 -0.07 -8.28 -1.68
CA ARG A 15 -0.63 -6.94 -1.89
C ARG A 15 -1.85 -6.68 -0.99
N LEU A 16 -2.69 -7.70 -0.78
CA LEU A 16 -3.81 -7.60 0.17
C LEU A 16 -3.31 -7.43 1.60
N VAL A 17 -2.30 -8.21 2.01
CA VAL A 17 -1.70 -8.09 3.34
C VAL A 17 -1.06 -6.71 3.55
N ILE A 18 -0.36 -6.17 2.55
CA ILE A 18 0.17 -4.80 2.59
C ILE A 18 -0.96 -3.80 2.82
N LEU A 19 -2.04 -3.87 2.03
CA LEU A 19 -3.18 -2.96 2.16
C LEU A 19 -3.88 -3.08 3.51
N GLU A 20 -3.94 -4.28 4.09
CA GLU A 20 -4.48 -4.47 5.44
C GLU A 20 -3.58 -3.81 6.49
N TRP A 21 -2.26 -4.02 6.40
CA TRP A 21 -1.34 -3.40 7.36
C TRP A 21 -1.31 -1.88 7.27
N LEU A 22 -1.39 -1.32 6.06
CA LEU A 22 -1.40 0.13 5.83
C LEU A 22 -2.74 0.80 6.20
N LYS A 23 -3.79 0.01 6.44
CA LYS A 23 -5.08 0.52 6.94
C LYS A 23 -4.98 0.92 8.41
N GLU A 24 -4.22 0.16 9.20
CA GLU A 24 -4.04 0.40 10.64
C GLU A 24 -2.55 0.33 11.03
N PRO A 25 -1.71 1.24 10.49
CA PRO A 25 -0.26 1.08 10.54
C PRO A 25 0.30 1.02 11.96
N ARG A 26 -0.29 1.75 12.92
CA ARG A 26 0.08 1.72 14.35
C ARG A 26 -0.16 0.37 15.04
N LYS A 27 -1.08 -0.47 14.53
CA LYS A 27 -1.29 -1.84 15.04
C LYS A 27 -0.29 -2.83 14.47
N HIS A 28 0.36 -2.47 13.37
CA HIS A 28 1.15 -3.39 12.56
C HIS A 28 2.64 -3.09 12.55
N PHE A 29 3.06 -1.85 12.80
CA PHE A 29 4.45 -1.44 12.76
C PHE A 29 4.83 -0.72 14.04
N SER A 30 6.07 -0.94 14.48
CA SER A 30 6.68 -0.14 15.54
C SER A 30 6.83 1.31 15.08
N PRO A 31 6.93 2.27 16.01
CA PRO A 31 7.25 3.66 15.69
C PRO A 31 8.50 3.76 14.82
N GLN A 32 8.46 4.62 13.80
CA GLN A 32 9.57 4.88 12.89
C GLN A 32 10.27 6.20 13.25
N VAL A 33 11.58 6.28 13.00
CA VAL A 33 12.38 7.48 13.34
C VAL A 33 12.15 8.61 12.33
N ASP A 34 12.05 8.27 11.04
CA ASP A 34 11.75 9.21 9.96
C ASP A 34 10.27 9.05 9.56
N GLY A 35 9.52 10.16 9.54
CA GLY A 35 8.11 10.25 9.12
C GLY A 35 7.11 9.72 10.15
N ASP A 36 5.84 10.12 10.04
CA ASP A 36 4.74 9.58 10.85
C ASP A 36 4.01 8.41 10.17
N LEU A 37 3.65 7.37 10.95
CA LEU A 37 3.02 6.15 10.44
C LEU A 37 1.66 6.38 9.76
N GLU A 38 0.90 7.39 10.20
CA GLU A 38 -0.42 7.72 9.68
C GLU A 38 -0.35 8.80 8.61
N ASP A 39 0.40 9.88 8.84
CA ASP A 39 0.43 11.03 7.92
C ASP A 39 1.35 10.80 6.71
N ASP A 40 2.54 10.26 6.97
CA ASP A 40 3.55 10.00 5.92
C ASP A 40 3.45 8.59 5.34
N GLY A 41 2.94 7.65 6.15
CA GLY A 41 2.86 6.23 5.85
C GLY A 41 4.04 5.43 6.39
N VAL A 42 4.13 4.17 6.00
CA VAL A 42 5.10 3.22 6.52
C VAL A 42 6.32 3.14 5.61
N CYS A 43 7.52 3.20 6.19
CA CYS A 43 8.78 3.05 5.44
C CYS A 43 8.82 1.72 4.67
N ALA A 44 9.21 1.77 3.40
CA ALA A 44 9.32 0.60 2.52
C ALA A 44 10.19 -0.51 3.12
N VAL A 45 11.27 -0.17 3.80
CA VAL A 45 12.16 -1.15 4.43
C VAL A 45 11.41 -1.97 5.48
N LEU A 46 10.61 -1.32 6.34
CA LEU A 46 9.82 -1.99 7.38
C LEU A 46 8.76 -2.92 6.79
N VAL A 47 8.14 -2.53 5.68
CA VAL A 47 7.18 -3.40 4.98
C VAL A 47 7.88 -4.63 4.39
N ALA A 48 9.05 -4.47 3.79
CA ALA A 48 9.82 -5.57 3.21
C ALA A 48 10.29 -6.56 4.27
N GLU A 49 10.84 -6.04 5.38
CA GLU A 49 11.28 -6.82 6.54
C GLU A 49 10.12 -7.62 7.12
N LYS A 50 8.98 -6.98 7.37
CA LYS A 50 7.82 -7.65 7.95
C LYS A 50 7.21 -8.72 7.03
N LEU A 51 7.28 -8.54 5.72
CA LEU A 51 6.88 -9.57 4.74
C LEU A 51 7.92 -10.69 4.58
N GLY A 52 9.16 -10.50 5.05
CA GLY A 52 10.27 -11.43 4.82
C GLY A 52 10.72 -11.48 3.36
N ILE A 53 10.75 -10.32 2.68
CA ILE A 53 11.05 -10.22 1.24
C ILE A 53 12.15 -9.19 0.97
N THR A 54 12.75 -9.27 -0.22
CA THR A 54 13.76 -8.27 -0.62
C THR A 54 13.11 -6.91 -0.93
N PRO A 55 13.85 -5.79 -0.78
CA PRO A 55 13.36 -4.47 -1.19
C PRO A 55 12.99 -4.38 -2.67
N ALA A 56 13.68 -5.11 -3.56
CA ALA A 56 13.35 -5.18 -4.97
C ALA A 56 11.99 -5.87 -5.20
N THR A 57 11.74 -7.00 -4.51
CA THR A 57 10.44 -7.69 -4.55
C THR A 57 9.33 -6.79 -4.02
N LEU A 58 9.56 -6.09 -2.90
CA LEU A 58 8.57 -5.13 -2.39
C LEU A 58 8.31 -4.03 -3.40
N SER A 59 9.35 -3.47 -4.01
CA SER A 59 9.23 -2.37 -4.98
C SER A 59 8.31 -2.74 -6.15
N GLU A 60 8.34 -3.99 -6.61
CA GLU A 60 7.43 -4.46 -7.66
C GLU A 60 5.96 -4.52 -7.18
N HIS A 61 5.72 -5.01 -5.96
CA HIS A 61 4.37 -4.98 -5.37
C HIS A 61 3.86 -3.54 -5.23
N MET A 62 4.70 -2.64 -4.72
CA MET A 62 4.31 -1.25 -4.49
C MET A 62 4.15 -0.48 -5.79
N ARG A 63 4.94 -0.76 -6.83
CA ARG A 63 4.75 -0.20 -8.17
C ARG A 63 3.34 -0.49 -8.69
N ILE A 64 2.87 -1.73 -8.56
CA ILE A 64 1.53 -2.14 -8.97
C ILE A 64 0.46 -1.43 -8.13
N LEU A 65 0.62 -1.36 -6.81
CA LEU A 65 -0.35 -0.69 -5.93
C LEU A 65 -0.42 0.82 -6.16
N VAL A 66 0.72 1.48 -6.43
CA VAL A 66 0.80 2.90 -6.75
C VAL A 66 0.19 3.19 -8.12
N GLN A 67 0.50 2.38 -9.14
CA GLN A 67 -0.15 2.48 -10.45
C GLN A 67 -1.66 2.27 -10.36
N ALA A 68 -2.09 1.44 -9.40
CA ALA A 68 -3.50 1.23 -9.11
C ALA A 68 -4.15 2.32 -8.24
N GLU A 69 -3.37 3.32 -7.81
CA GLU A 69 -3.78 4.40 -6.92
C GLU A 69 -4.34 3.90 -5.57
N LEU A 70 -4.06 2.65 -5.19
CA LEU A 70 -4.49 2.05 -3.92
C LEU A 70 -3.60 2.49 -2.75
N VAL A 71 -2.39 2.97 -3.06
CA VAL A 71 -1.45 3.54 -2.10
C VAL A 71 -0.79 4.80 -2.68
N HIS A 72 -0.44 5.72 -1.81
CA HIS A 72 0.42 6.86 -2.10
C HIS A 72 1.86 6.54 -1.72
N ALA A 73 2.81 7.00 -2.53
CA ALA A 73 4.23 6.97 -2.21
C ALA A 73 4.71 8.38 -1.84
N LYS A 74 5.41 8.52 -0.72
CA LYS A 74 6.03 9.78 -0.28
C LYS A 74 7.51 9.55 -0.05
N ARG A 75 8.36 10.39 -0.64
CA ARG A 75 9.80 10.36 -0.38
C ARG A 75 10.14 11.32 0.74
N ILE A 76 10.84 10.83 1.77
CA ILE A 76 11.39 11.65 2.85
C ILE A 76 12.88 11.28 2.98
N LYS A 77 13.75 12.25 2.70
CA LYS A 77 15.20 12.04 2.58
C LYS A 77 15.50 10.90 1.57
N GLN A 78 16.20 9.85 2.00
CA GLN A 78 16.53 8.68 1.19
C GLN A 78 15.46 7.57 1.21
N TRP A 79 14.41 7.70 2.00
CA TRP A 79 13.41 6.64 2.20
C TRP A 79 12.12 6.93 1.44
N ILE A 80 11.41 5.86 1.08
CA ILE A 80 10.06 5.91 0.52
C ILE A 80 9.09 5.35 1.55
N PHE A 81 8.00 6.07 1.76
CA PHE A 81 6.92 5.73 2.66
C PHE A 81 5.66 5.49 1.86
N TYR A 82 4.86 4.53 2.30
CA TYR A 82 3.61 4.19 1.65
C TYR A 82 2.43 4.33 2.60
N ARG A 83 1.40 5.04 2.14
CA ARG A 83 0.14 5.22 2.85
C ARG A 83 -0.99 4.70 1.99
N ARG A 84 -1.99 4.08 2.61
CA ARG A 84 -3.17 3.61 1.90
C ARG A 84 -4.03 4.77 1.41
N ASN A 85 -4.55 4.67 0.19
CA ASN A 85 -5.47 5.65 -0.38
C ASN A 85 -6.92 5.25 -0.09
N GLU A 86 -7.45 5.68 1.06
CA GLU A 86 -8.80 5.32 1.48
C GLU A 86 -9.88 5.87 0.54
N ASP A 87 -9.71 7.07 -0.01
CA ASP A 87 -10.68 7.68 -0.93
C ASP A 87 -10.82 6.83 -2.20
N ARG A 88 -9.70 6.39 -2.78
CA ARG A 88 -9.73 5.50 -3.94
C ARG A 88 -10.36 4.16 -3.60
N ILE A 89 -10.04 3.58 -2.45
CA ILE A 89 -10.60 2.28 -2.04
C ILE A 89 -12.11 2.39 -1.79
N ALA A 90 -12.59 3.49 -1.20
CA ALA A 90 -14.02 3.75 -1.01
C ALA A 90 -14.75 3.89 -2.35
N ALA A 91 -14.19 4.66 -3.29
CA ALA A 91 -14.75 4.80 -4.63
C ALA A 91 -14.82 3.45 -5.37
N LEU A 92 -13.80 2.61 -5.24
CA LEU A 92 -13.77 1.28 -5.86
C LEU A 92 -14.81 0.33 -5.29
N LYS A 93 -15.01 0.34 -3.96
CA LYS A 93 -16.09 -0.45 -3.34
C LYS A 93 -17.44 -0.05 -3.90
N GLN A 94 -17.72 1.26 -3.97
CA GLN A 94 -18.98 1.76 -4.51
C GLN A 94 -19.17 1.40 -5.99
N GLY A 95 -18.14 1.56 -6.81
CA GLY A 95 -18.19 1.24 -8.24
C GLY A 95 -18.35 -0.26 -8.53
N LEU A 96 -17.68 -1.14 -7.77
CA LEU A 96 -17.77 -2.58 -7.95
C LEU A 96 -19.17 -3.13 -7.63
N PHE A 97 -19.79 -2.66 -6.54
CA PHE A 97 -21.16 -3.04 -6.18
C PHE A 97 -22.24 -2.42 -7.08
N ALA A 98 -21.89 -1.46 -7.94
CA ALA A 98 -22.83 -0.95 -8.94
C ALA A 98 -22.99 -1.89 -10.15
N HIS A 99 -22.08 -2.85 -10.31
CA HIS A 99 -22.03 -3.77 -11.46
C HIS A 99 -22.41 -5.22 -11.12
N ILE A 100 -22.76 -5.50 -9.86
CA ILE A 100 -23.18 -6.82 -9.34
C ILE A 100 -24.47 -6.62 -8.55
#